data_AF-E0NTC6-F1
#
_entry.id   AF-E0NTC6-F1
#
_cell.length_a   1.000
_cell.length_b   1.000
_cell.length_c   1.000
_cell.angle_alpha   90.00
_cell.angle_beta   90.00
_cell.angle_gamma   90.00
#
_symmetry.space_group_name_H-M   'P 1'
#
loop_
_entity.id
_entity.type
_entity.pdbx_description
1 polymer ?
#
loop_
_entity_poly.entity_id
_entity_poly.type
_entity_poly.pdbx_seq_one_letter_code
_entity_poly.pdbx_strand_id
1 'polypeptide(L)'
;MKKYLLKNKLAATAALLFALLALPATMLAQDLSFGSVKVTYANCNNLVDAFKTYYKNIGIFGNAFCNASGTVKYDFATNTLTLNNANITLTTNPGTVNGIVFNSDMDVLKVNLIGHNVINSGTAAFHQTRNVNTGRDPELIFTGTGTLKITNKGTLSSKYAGINLYADGKMSVQCKELSVTSINGLGIGANYNYASNGRLTLSIGNSATLIAKGKAGSIAKVNNFSMGSSLKFHKPAGARFNNSKHAVCDATGNVITAEVVCAPSNWVPSGIEAIKADIPATRQGIYTLDGAHLDGELKNLPQGIYIVDGRKVVK
;
A
#
# COMPACT_ATOMS: atom_id res chain seq x y z
N MET A 1 66.58 24.84 -8.59
CA MET A 1 65.37 25.16 -7.77
C MET A 1 64.04 25.25 -8.55
N LYS A 2 64.00 25.60 -9.84
CA LYS A 2 62.72 25.74 -10.59
C LYS A 2 62.00 24.42 -10.98
N LYS A 3 62.70 23.28 -11.10
CA LYS A 3 62.09 21.99 -11.51
C LYS A 3 61.26 21.29 -10.42
N TYR A 4 61.54 21.54 -9.14
CA TYR A 4 60.80 20.94 -8.02
C TYR A 4 59.47 21.67 -7.70
N LEU A 5 59.35 22.94 -8.11
CA LEU A 5 58.14 23.74 -7.93
C LEU A 5 57.01 23.42 -8.93
N LEU A 6 57.33 22.85 -10.11
CA LEU A 6 56.32 22.47 -11.10
C LEU A 6 55.62 21.14 -10.78
N LYS A 7 56.34 20.16 -10.20
CA LYS A 7 55.75 18.85 -9.86
C LYS A 7 54.70 18.96 -8.74
N ASN A 8 54.88 19.86 -7.78
CA ASN A 8 53.89 20.07 -6.71
C ASN A 8 52.65 20.86 -7.15
N LYS A 9 52.75 21.72 -8.18
CA LYS A 9 51.58 22.44 -8.70
C LYS A 9 50.68 21.56 -9.59
N LEU A 10 51.26 20.59 -10.31
CA LEU A 10 50.51 19.59 -11.09
C LEU A 10 49.80 18.56 -10.19
N ALA A 11 50.42 18.14 -9.09
CA ALA A 11 49.77 17.27 -8.10
C ALA A 11 48.62 17.97 -7.36
N ALA A 12 48.78 19.25 -7.00
CA ALA A 12 47.74 20.03 -6.33
C ALA A 12 46.55 20.39 -7.25
N THR A 13 46.77 20.54 -8.56
CA THR A 13 45.69 20.79 -9.54
C THR A 13 44.95 19.53 -9.98
N ALA A 14 45.64 18.37 -10.02
CA ALA A 14 44.97 17.09 -10.24
C ALA A 14 44.12 16.67 -9.03
N ALA A 15 44.59 16.89 -7.79
CA ALA A 15 43.82 16.61 -6.58
C ALA A 15 42.56 17.49 -6.46
N LEU A 16 42.62 18.76 -6.92
CA LEU A 16 41.45 19.64 -6.94
C LEU A 16 40.41 19.20 -7.99
N LEU A 17 40.85 18.63 -9.13
CA LEU A 17 39.95 18.14 -10.18
C LEU A 17 39.26 16.81 -9.81
N PHE A 18 39.93 15.93 -9.06
CA PHE A 18 39.30 14.72 -8.53
C PHE A 18 38.38 14.99 -7.31
N ALA A 19 38.64 16.03 -6.53
CA ALA A 19 37.74 16.47 -5.46
C ALA A 19 36.43 17.08 -5.98
N LEU A 20 36.42 17.63 -7.20
CA LEU A 20 35.21 18.10 -7.90
C LEU A 20 34.38 16.98 -8.55
N LEU A 21 34.95 15.77 -8.68
CA LEU A 21 34.22 14.56 -9.12
C LEU A 21 33.73 13.70 -7.93
N ALA A 22 34.20 14.00 -6.72
CA ALA A 22 33.61 13.52 -5.47
C ALA A 22 32.74 14.62 -4.85
N LEU A 23 31.82 15.20 -5.64
CA LEU A 23 30.65 15.83 -5.04
C LEU A 23 30.03 14.76 -4.12
N PRO A 24 29.79 15.04 -2.81
CA PRO A 24 29.03 14.10 -1.99
C PRO A 24 27.75 13.88 -2.76
N ALA A 25 27.42 12.61 -3.08
CA ALA A 25 26.21 12.25 -3.84
C ALA A 25 25.11 13.21 -3.39
N THR A 26 24.82 14.20 -4.24
CA THR A 26 24.13 15.40 -3.75
C THR A 26 22.83 14.88 -3.19
N MET A 27 22.67 15.13 -1.89
CA MET A 27 21.61 14.63 -1.03
C MET A 27 20.31 15.34 -1.42
N LEU A 28 19.91 15.20 -2.69
CA LEU A 28 18.68 15.76 -3.22
C LEU A 28 17.59 14.91 -2.60
N ALA A 29 16.97 15.46 -1.56
CA ALA A 29 15.72 14.94 -1.06
C ALA A 29 14.72 14.97 -2.20
N GLN A 30 14.07 13.84 -2.47
CA GLN A 30 12.95 13.79 -3.38
C GLN A 30 11.71 14.28 -2.63
N ASP A 31 10.76 14.77 -3.40
CA ASP A 31 9.38 15.07 -3.02
C ASP A 31 8.55 13.79 -2.77
N LEU A 32 9.20 12.77 -2.18
CA LEU A 32 8.62 11.55 -1.64
C LEU A 32 8.99 11.45 -0.16
N SER A 33 8.01 11.22 0.68
CA SER A 33 8.21 10.91 2.10
C SER A 33 7.61 9.56 2.46
N PHE A 34 8.30 8.82 3.32
CA PHE A 34 7.88 7.57 3.91
C PHE A 34 7.74 7.74 5.44
N GLY A 35 6.50 7.86 5.94
CA GLY A 35 6.19 8.07 7.35
C GLY A 35 6.86 9.32 7.91
N SER A 36 6.63 10.47 7.26
CA SER A 36 7.29 11.76 7.54
C SER A 36 8.82 11.82 7.32
N VAL A 37 9.47 10.72 6.94
CA VAL A 37 10.89 10.71 6.59
C VAL A 37 11.06 10.96 5.10
N LYS A 38 11.77 12.01 4.70
CA LYS A 38 12.08 12.26 3.29
C LYS A 38 12.94 11.15 2.70
N VAL A 39 12.63 10.73 1.49
CA VAL A 39 13.41 9.73 0.74
C VAL A 39 14.62 10.41 0.09
N THR A 40 15.80 9.83 0.31
CA THR A 40 17.10 10.32 -0.20
C THR A 40 17.96 9.14 -0.65
N TYR A 41 19.03 9.39 -1.40
CA TYR A 41 20.01 8.35 -1.75
C TYR A 41 20.63 7.64 -0.54
N ALA A 42 20.67 8.29 0.63
CA ALA A 42 21.23 7.71 1.84
C ALA A 42 20.29 6.66 2.47
N ASN A 43 18.98 6.79 2.31
CA ASN A 43 18.00 5.90 2.94
C ASN A 43 17.17 5.05 1.96
N CYS A 44 17.26 5.29 0.66
CA CYS A 44 16.43 4.64 -0.35
C CYS A 44 16.57 3.11 -0.38
N ASN A 45 17.70 2.56 0.07
CA ASN A 45 17.91 1.12 0.16
C ASN A 45 17.28 0.47 1.40
N ASN A 46 16.81 1.26 2.37
CA ASN A 46 16.15 0.77 3.58
C ASN A 46 15.34 1.88 4.28
N LEU A 47 14.14 2.15 3.76
CA LEU A 47 13.25 3.18 4.32
C LEU A 47 12.65 2.78 5.67
N VAL A 48 12.54 1.47 5.94
CA VAL A 48 12.04 0.96 7.22
C VAL A 48 12.96 1.35 8.37
N ASP A 49 14.28 1.24 8.21
CA ASP A 49 15.21 1.61 9.29
C ASP A 49 15.28 3.12 9.52
N ALA A 50 15.14 3.92 8.45
CA ALA A 50 15.01 5.37 8.57
C ALA A 50 13.72 5.77 9.33
N PHE A 51 12.59 5.12 9.01
CA PHE A 51 11.33 5.26 9.75
C PHE A 51 11.51 4.90 11.23
N LYS A 52 12.11 3.74 11.53
CA LYS A 52 12.36 3.30 12.92
C LYS A 52 13.18 4.33 13.69
N THR A 53 14.24 4.83 13.07
CA THR A 53 15.14 5.82 13.68
C THR A 53 14.40 7.09 14.02
N TYR A 54 13.63 7.64 13.07
CA TYR A 54 12.83 8.84 13.28
C TYR A 54 11.85 8.67 14.44
N TYR A 55 11.08 7.57 14.47
CA TYR A 55 10.06 7.37 15.48
C TYR A 55 10.58 6.94 16.86
N LYS A 56 11.79 6.34 16.92
CA LYS A 56 12.51 6.13 18.19
C LYS A 56 12.95 7.45 18.80
N ASN A 57 13.47 8.38 17.98
CA ASN A 57 13.94 9.68 18.45
C ASN A 57 12.82 10.54 19.07
N ILE A 58 11.58 10.38 18.61
CA ILE A 58 10.42 11.06 19.20
C ILE A 58 9.66 10.19 20.22
N GLY A 59 10.19 9.02 20.58
CA GLY A 59 9.70 8.21 21.71
C GLY A 59 8.40 7.43 21.47
N ILE A 60 7.96 7.24 20.21
CA ILE A 60 6.69 6.52 19.94
C ILE A 60 6.87 5.19 19.21
N PHE A 61 8.06 4.84 18.75
CA PHE A 61 8.28 3.57 18.05
C PHE A 61 8.18 2.34 18.97
N GLY A 62 7.63 1.23 18.46
CA GLY A 62 7.65 -0.07 19.12
C GLY A 62 6.35 -0.41 19.88
N ASN A 63 5.26 0.29 19.59
CA ASN A 63 3.95 0.05 20.21
C ASN A 63 2.87 -0.25 19.16
N ALA A 64 1.62 -0.39 19.61
CA ALA A 64 0.47 -0.71 18.76
C ALA A 64 0.15 0.38 17.73
N PHE A 65 0.60 1.61 17.93
CA PHE A 65 0.28 2.75 17.07
C PHE A 65 1.43 3.14 16.13
N CYS A 66 2.67 2.75 16.44
CA CYS A 66 3.83 2.96 15.59
C CYS A 66 4.80 1.77 15.64
N ASN A 67 4.89 1.02 14.54
CA ASN A 67 5.85 -0.06 14.35
C ASN A 67 6.12 -0.28 12.85
N ALA A 68 7.24 -0.93 12.53
CA ALA A 68 7.59 -1.24 11.15
C ALA A 68 8.50 -2.47 11.06
N SER A 69 8.19 -3.37 10.12
CA SER A 69 9.02 -4.52 9.75
C SER A 69 8.96 -4.80 8.25
N GLY A 70 9.74 -5.78 7.79
CA GLY A 70 9.92 -6.07 6.37
C GLY A 70 10.87 -5.09 5.69
N THR A 71 10.83 -5.06 4.36
CA THR A 71 11.72 -4.22 3.55
C THR A 71 10.93 -3.24 2.70
N VAL A 72 11.33 -1.97 2.72
CA VAL A 72 10.85 -0.94 1.80
C VAL A 72 12.05 -0.25 1.18
N LYS A 73 12.11 -0.24 -0.15
CA LYS A 73 13.18 0.41 -0.93
C LYS A 73 12.60 1.34 -1.99
N TYR A 74 13.35 2.36 -2.35
CA TYR A 74 13.02 3.24 -3.46
C TYR A 74 14.15 3.24 -4.49
N ASP A 75 13.80 3.04 -5.75
CA ASP A 75 14.71 3.15 -6.89
C ASP A 75 14.39 4.42 -7.68
N PHE A 76 15.35 5.34 -7.68
CA PHE A 76 15.28 6.64 -8.36
C PHE A 76 15.27 6.50 -9.89
N ALA A 77 15.94 5.50 -10.46
CA ALA A 77 16.02 5.36 -11.90
C ALA A 77 14.66 4.99 -12.51
N THR A 78 13.83 4.29 -11.74
CA THR A 78 12.55 3.75 -12.21
C THR A 78 11.34 4.39 -11.53
N ASN A 79 11.56 5.31 -10.58
CA ASN A 79 10.55 5.87 -9.68
C ASN A 79 9.75 4.79 -8.94
N THR A 80 10.41 3.72 -8.49
CA THR A 80 9.75 2.53 -7.95
C THR A 80 9.97 2.40 -6.44
N LEU A 81 8.89 2.47 -5.67
CA LEU A 81 8.83 2.07 -4.27
C LEU A 81 8.51 0.56 -4.20
N THR A 82 9.46 -0.25 -3.75
CA THR A 82 9.25 -1.70 -3.56
C THR A 82 8.92 -2.00 -2.09
N LEU A 83 7.77 -2.63 -1.86
CA LEU A 83 7.37 -3.19 -0.56
C LEU A 83 7.53 -4.70 -0.64
N ASN A 84 8.37 -5.27 0.23
CA ASN A 84 8.62 -6.69 0.32
C ASN A 84 8.37 -7.19 1.74
N ASN A 85 7.26 -7.91 1.93
CA ASN A 85 6.75 -8.35 3.23
C ASN A 85 6.74 -7.23 4.27
N ALA A 86 6.46 -6.00 3.83
CA ALA A 86 6.45 -4.81 4.67
C ALA A 86 5.21 -4.81 5.56
N ASN A 87 5.38 -4.56 6.85
CA ASN A 87 4.28 -4.35 7.79
C ASN A 87 4.51 -3.04 8.54
N ILE A 88 3.75 -2.02 8.18
CA ILE A 88 3.95 -0.64 8.63
C ILE A 88 2.71 -0.19 9.37
N THR A 89 2.89 0.27 10.61
CA THR A 89 1.83 0.86 11.41
C THR A 89 2.25 2.26 11.82
N LEU A 90 1.43 3.26 11.49
CA LEU A 90 1.52 4.63 11.98
C LEU A 90 0.09 5.19 12.06
N THR A 91 -0.58 4.94 13.17
CA THR A 91 -1.99 5.35 13.38
C THR A 91 -2.13 6.63 14.20
N THR A 92 -1.08 6.97 14.95
CA THR A 92 -0.86 8.30 15.52
C THR A 92 0.14 9.00 14.62
N ASN A 93 -0.29 10.02 13.87
CA ASN A 93 0.61 10.79 13.04
C ASN A 93 0.98 12.10 13.77
N PRO A 94 2.11 12.14 14.50
CA PRO A 94 2.57 13.37 15.15
C PRO A 94 3.20 14.36 14.15
N GLY A 95 3.43 13.93 12.90
CA GLY A 95 4.01 14.76 11.86
C GLY A 95 2.99 15.66 11.17
N THR A 96 3.49 16.59 10.36
CA THR A 96 2.68 17.50 9.53
C THR A 96 2.29 16.88 8.18
N VAL A 97 2.95 15.78 7.78
CA VAL A 97 2.77 15.14 6.47
C VAL A 97 1.64 14.14 6.53
N ASN A 98 0.68 14.28 5.61
CA ASN A 98 -0.45 13.36 5.53
C ASN A 98 -0.07 12.10 4.76
N GLY A 99 0.19 11.04 5.50
CA GLY A 99 0.19 9.67 5.02
C GLY A 99 1.49 8.90 5.23
N ILE A 100 1.45 7.60 4.96
CA ILE A 100 2.66 6.77 5.01
C ILE A 100 3.53 7.08 3.80
N VAL A 101 2.97 6.99 2.60
CA VAL A 101 3.65 7.36 1.37
C VAL A 101 3.05 8.67 0.90
N PHE A 102 3.83 9.75 0.99
CA PHE A 102 3.42 11.07 0.54
C PHE A 102 4.29 11.47 -0.65
N ASN A 103 3.68 11.51 -1.83
CA ASN A 103 4.29 12.00 -3.06
C ASN A 103 3.79 13.42 -3.33
N SER A 104 4.66 14.43 -3.14
CA SER A 104 4.28 15.81 -3.40
C SER A 104 4.48 16.24 -4.85
N ASP A 105 5.54 15.76 -5.52
CA ASP A 105 5.95 16.34 -6.80
C ASP A 105 6.46 15.32 -7.84
N MET A 106 6.32 14.02 -7.65
CA MET A 106 6.65 13.08 -8.74
C MET A 106 5.46 12.92 -9.69
N ASP A 107 5.73 13.10 -10.98
CA ASP A 107 4.77 12.83 -12.06
C ASP A 107 4.31 11.37 -12.06
N VAL A 108 5.20 10.43 -11.70
CA VAL A 108 4.89 8.99 -11.69
C VAL A 108 5.54 8.35 -10.47
N LEU A 109 4.75 7.61 -9.69
CA LEU A 109 5.19 6.72 -8.63
C LEU A 109 4.73 5.30 -8.92
N LYS A 110 5.69 4.39 -9.12
CA LYS A 110 5.42 2.95 -9.18
C LYS A 110 5.56 2.33 -7.80
N VAL A 111 4.66 1.44 -7.44
CA VAL A 111 4.66 0.71 -6.17
C VAL A 111 4.70 -0.78 -6.51
N ASN A 112 5.86 -1.39 -6.37
CA ASN A 112 6.05 -2.82 -6.63
C ASN A 112 5.84 -3.64 -5.36
N LEU A 113 4.86 -4.55 -5.38
CA LEU A 113 4.51 -5.38 -4.25
C LEU A 113 5.12 -6.77 -4.39
N ILE A 114 5.85 -7.20 -3.36
CA ILE A 114 6.42 -8.54 -3.22
C ILE A 114 5.95 -9.12 -1.88
N GLY A 115 5.54 -10.39 -1.89
CA GLY A 115 5.03 -11.06 -0.69
C GLY A 115 3.73 -10.45 -0.18
N HIS A 116 3.52 -10.49 1.14
CA HIS A 116 2.31 -9.97 1.79
C HIS A 116 2.63 -8.68 2.56
N ASN A 117 2.07 -7.55 2.11
CA ASN A 117 2.33 -6.24 2.69
C ASN A 117 1.12 -5.71 3.44
N VAL A 118 1.36 -5.00 4.54
CA VAL A 118 0.34 -4.41 5.39
C VAL A 118 0.71 -2.97 5.72
N ILE A 119 -0.27 -2.07 5.60
CA ILE A 119 -0.16 -0.70 6.07
C ILE A 119 -1.36 -0.36 6.95
N ASN A 120 -1.10 -0.01 8.20
CA ASN A 120 -2.07 0.54 9.14
C ASN A 120 -1.78 2.03 9.34
N SER A 121 -2.69 2.91 8.94
CA SER A 121 -2.43 4.35 8.82
C SER A 121 -3.48 5.19 9.55
N GLY A 122 -3.06 6.28 10.18
CA GLY A 122 -3.94 7.24 10.84
C GLY A 122 -4.60 8.19 9.83
N THR A 123 -3.79 8.70 8.91
CA THR A 123 -4.18 9.45 7.71
C THR A 123 -4.05 8.53 6.48
N ALA A 124 -4.00 9.05 5.24
CA ALA A 124 -3.86 8.21 4.05
C ALA A 124 -2.70 7.20 4.13
N ALA A 125 -2.84 6.01 3.55
CA ALA A 125 -1.69 5.15 3.32
C ALA A 125 -0.82 5.72 2.18
N PHE A 126 -1.48 6.16 1.11
CA PHE A 126 -0.85 6.84 -0.02
C PHE A 126 -1.53 8.18 -0.24
N HIS A 127 -0.75 9.24 -0.32
CA HIS A 127 -1.22 10.58 -0.62
C HIS A 127 -0.40 11.14 -1.77
N GLN A 128 -1.10 11.51 -2.85
CA GLN A 128 -0.49 12.05 -4.05
C GLN A 128 -0.96 13.49 -4.28
N THR A 129 -0.01 14.39 -4.55
CA THR A 129 -0.29 15.74 -5.05
C THR A 129 0.35 15.97 -6.42
N ARG A 130 -0.01 17.07 -7.06
CA ARG A 130 0.49 17.47 -8.38
C ARG A 130 1.86 18.11 -8.24
N ASN A 131 2.77 17.73 -9.13
CA ASN A 131 4.02 18.46 -9.36
C ASN A 131 3.70 19.85 -9.91
N VAL A 132 3.98 20.88 -9.11
CA VAL A 132 3.73 22.27 -9.50
C VAL A 132 4.69 22.79 -10.58
N ASN A 133 5.87 22.17 -10.71
CA ASN A 133 6.90 22.57 -11.66
C ASN A 133 6.63 22.04 -13.08
N THR A 134 6.19 20.78 -13.21
CA THR A 134 5.87 20.19 -14.53
C THR A 134 4.44 20.47 -14.95
N GLY A 135 3.55 20.69 -13.98
CA GLY A 135 2.13 20.85 -14.20
C GLY A 135 1.41 19.60 -14.70
N ARG A 136 2.09 18.45 -14.75
CA ARG A 136 1.51 17.19 -15.23
C ARG A 136 0.62 16.54 -14.17
N ASP A 137 -0.35 15.79 -14.65
CA ASP A 137 -1.20 14.99 -13.77
C ASP A 137 -0.38 13.82 -13.20
N PRO A 138 -0.29 13.69 -11.87
CA PRO A 138 0.52 12.66 -11.25
C PRO A 138 -0.11 11.28 -11.41
N GLU A 139 0.70 10.22 -11.48
CA GLU A 139 0.28 8.84 -11.67
C GLU A 139 0.81 7.90 -10.56
N LEU A 140 -0.08 7.13 -9.94
CA LEU A 140 0.22 6.08 -8.97
C LEU A 140 -0.04 4.70 -9.57
N ILE A 141 0.99 3.87 -9.68
CA ILE A 141 0.88 2.55 -10.32
C ILE A 141 1.23 1.46 -9.32
N PHE A 142 0.27 0.63 -8.93
CA PHE A 142 0.54 -0.57 -8.14
C PHE A 142 0.84 -1.74 -9.06
N THR A 143 1.96 -2.43 -8.84
CA THR A 143 2.45 -3.55 -9.67
C THR A 143 2.94 -4.69 -8.78
N GLY A 144 3.39 -5.77 -9.42
CA GLY A 144 4.09 -6.87 -8.75
C GLY A 144 3.18 -8.04 -8.39
N THR A 145 3.81 -9.13 -7.98
CA THR A 145 3.13 -10.42 -7.71
C THR A 145 2.60 -10.53 -6.28
N GLY A 146 2.94 -9.57 -5.42
CA GLY A 146 2.53 -9.52 -4.01
C GLY A 146 1.18 -8.84 -3.78
N THR A 147 0.78 -8.84 -2.52
CA THR A 147 -0.46 -8.22 -2.05
C THR A 147 -0.16 -7.02 -1.14
N LEU A 148 -1.11 -6.10 -1.04
CA LEU A 148 -1.09 -5.01 -0.07
C LEU A 148 -2.46 -4.86 0.59
N LYS A 149 -2.50 -4.96 1.91
CA LYS A 149 -3.65 -4.66 2.75
C LYS A 149 -3.45 -3.33 3.46
N ILE A 150 -4.35 -2.39 3.24
CA ILE A 150 -4.39 -1.08 3.88
C ILE A 150 -5.58 -1.02 4.84
N THR A 151 -5.29 -0.72 6.10
CA THR A 151 -6.29 -0.27 7.07
C THR A 151 -6.02 1.18 7.42
N ASN A 152 -6.85 2.07 6.93
CA ASN A 152 -6.80 3.48 7.23
C ASN A 152 -7.86 3.80 8.30
N LYS A 153 -7.43 4.34 9.44
CA LYS A 153 -8.34 4.86 10.46
C LYS A 153 -9.12 6.05 9.91
N GLY A 154 -8.45 6.90 9.13
CA GLY A 154 -8.92 8.24 8.82
C GLY A 154 -9.02 9.07 10.10
N THR A 155 -9.46 10.32 9.97
CA THR A 155 -9.93 11.08 11.13
C THR A 155 -11.33 11.59 10.84
N LEU A 156 -12.11 11.89 11.88
CA LEU A 156 -13.47 12.44 11.71
C LEU A 156 -13.47 13.79 10.98
N SER A 157 -12.34 14.51 11.03
CA SER A 157 -12.11 15.81 10.37
C SER A 157 -11.26 15.71 9.10
N SER A 158 -10.50 14.62 8.95
CA SER A 158 -9.54 14.44 7.87
C SER A 158 -10.26 13.92 6.65
N LYS A 159 -10.17 14.73 5.62
CA LYS A 159 -10.69 14.44 4.30
C LYS A 159 -9.85 13.36 3.58
N TYR A 160 -8.83 12.71 4.13
CA TYR A 160 -8.07 11.80 3.27
C TYR A 160 -8.76 10.45 3.06
N ALA A 161 -8.80 10.01 1.80
CA ALA A 161 -9.10 8.63 1.47
C ALA A 161 -7.99 7.71 1.98
N GLY A 162 -8.26 6.40 2.11
CA GLY A 162 -7.25 5.40 2.41
C GLY A 162 -6.12 5.42 1.39
N ILE A 163 -6.47 5.57 0.11
CA ILE A 163 -5.58 6.03 -0.96
C ILE A 163 -6.12 7.34 -1.49
N ASN A 164 -5.45 8.44 -1.14
CA ASN A 164 -5.85 9.80 -1.50
C ASN A 164 -5.12 10.25 -2.77
N LEU A 165 -5.90 10.47 -3.82
CA LEU A 165 -5.40 10.88 -5.12
C LEU A 165 -5.56 12.39 -5.32
N TYR A 166 -4.69 12.98 -6.14
CA TYR A 166 -4.86 14.34 -6.64
C TYR A 166 -6.08 14.42 -7.57
N ALA A 167 -6.83 15.53 -7.57
CA ALA A 167 -8.10 15.66 -8.29
C ALA A 167 -8.07 15.34 -9.80
N ASP A 168 -6.93 15.52 -10.47
CA ASP A 168 -6.75 15.15 -11.88
C ASP A 168 -5.73 14.01 -12.07
N GLY A 169 -5.33 13.36 -10.98
CA GLY A 169 -4.33 12.29 -11.01
C GLY A 169 -4.83 11.00 -11.64
N LYS A 170 -3.91 10.06 -11.80
CA LYS A 170 -4.17 8.72 -12.33
C LYS A 170 -3.77 7.68 -11.30
N MET A 171 -4.55 6.61 -11.24
CA MET A 171 -4.22 5.42 -10.47
C MET A 171 -4.43 4.17 -11.33
N SER A 172 -3.44 3.28 -11.31
CA SER A 172 -3.45 2.02 -12.02
C SER A 172 -3.19 0.86 -11.04
N VAL A 173 -4.06 -0.16 -11.05
CA VAL A 173 -3.90 -1.37 -10.22
C VAL A 173 -3.56 -2.54 -11.12
N GLN A 174 -2.31 -3.00 -11.03
CA GLN A 174 -1.71 -4.07 -11.84
C GLN A 174 -0.98 -5.11 -10.97
N CYS A 175 -1.22 -5.11 -9.65
CA CYS A 175 -0.67 -6.07 -8.71
C CYS A 175 -1.63 -7.25 -8.50
N LYS A 176 -1.16 -8.32 -7.84
CA LYS A 176 -2.00 -9.49 -7.50
C LYS A 176 -3.25 -9.08 -6.72
N GLU A 177 -3.08 -8.33 -5.63
CA GLU A 177 -4.21 -7.86 -4.82
C GLU A 177 -3.88 -6.55 -4.09
N LEU A 178 -4.79 -5.58 -4.18
CA LEU A 178 -4.81 -4.36 -3.38
C LEU A 178 -6.11 -4.31 -2.59
N SER A 179 -6.00 -4.35 -1.27
CA SER A 179 -7.14 -4.27 -0.35
C SER A 179 -7.05 -2.99 0.47
N VAL A 180 -8.10 -2.16 0.42
CA VAL A 180 -8.15 -0.86 1.08
C VAL A 180 -9.41 -0.75 1.91
N THR A 181 -9.24 -0.61 3.23
CA THR A 181 -10.34 -0.30 4.15
C THR A 181 -10.08 1.05 4.81
N SER A 182 -10.97 2.01 4.61
CA SER A 182 -11.00 3.26 5.38
C SER A 182 -12.17 3.23 6.38
N ILE A 183 -11.85 3.41 7.67
CA ILE A 183 -12.83 3.34 8.75
C ILE A 183 -13.77 4.57 8.73
N ASN A 184 -13.21 5.77 8.53
CA ASN A 184 -13.98 7.02 8.61
C ASN A 184 -14.11 7.76 7.27
N GLY A 185 -13.31 7.44 6.27
CA GLY A 185 -13.22 8.18 5.01
C GLY A 185 -13.65 7.39 3.79
N LEU A 186 -13.19 7.87 2.63
CA LEU A 186 -13.26 7.16 1.37
C LEU A 186 -12.25 6.01 1.37
N GLY A 187 -12.56 4.89 0.73
CA GLY A 187 -11.57 3.85 0.47
C GLY A 187 -10.50 4.39 -0.48
N ILE A 188 -10.92 4.70 -1.70
CA ILE A 188 -10.08 5.25 -2.77
C ILE A 188 -10.79 6.43 -3.43
N GLY A 189 -10.07 7.53 -3.67
CA GLY A 189 -10.60 8.69 -4.38
C GLY A 189 -9.80 9.97 -4.16
N ALA A 190 -10.24 11.05 -4.79
CA ALA A 190 -9.75 12.40 -4.51
C ALA A 190 -10.70 13.12 -3.57
N ASN A 191 -10.27 13.47 -2.35
CA ASN A 191 -11.14 14.26 -1.47
C ASN A 191 -10.82 15.76 -1.44
N TYR A 192 -9.59 16.16 -1.79
CA TYR A 192 -9.18 17.57 -1.82
C TYR A 192 -9.20 18.11 -3.25
N ASN A 193 -9.77 19.31 -3.43
CA ASN A 193 -9.95 19.98 -4.73
C ASN A 193 -10.66 19.14 -5.81
N TYR A 194 -11.41 18.12 -5.38
CA TYR A 194 -12.18 17.30 -6.31
C TYR A 194 -13.27 18.14 -6.99
N ALA A 195 -13.36 18.00 -8.30
CA ALA A 195 -14.42 18.54 -9.12
C ALA A 195 -15.01 17.42 -10.00
N SER A 196 -16.33 17.42 -10.20
CA SER A 196 -17.02 16.42 -11.03
C SER A 196 -16.63 16.47 -12.51
N ASN A 197 -16.18 17.64 -12.99
CA ASN A 197 -15.62 17.84 -14.32
C ASN A 197 -14.09 17.65 -14.38
N GLY A 198 -13.47 17.15 -13.30
CA GLY A 198 -12.06 16.81 -13.25
C GLY A 198 -11.71 15.59 -14.09
N ARG A 199 -10.44 15.19 -14.04
CA ARG A 199 -9.87 14.14 -14.91
C ARG A 199 -9.33 12.93 -14.14
N LEU A 200 -9.63 12.80 -12.84
CA LEU A 200 -9.17 11.67 -12.05
C LEU A 200 -9.53 10.36 -12.74
N THR A 201 -8.53 9.50 -12.95
CA THR A 201 -8.72 8.20 -13.58
C THR A 201 -8.29 7.07 -12.65
N LEU A 202 -9.13 6.05 -12.50
CA LEU A 202 -8.79 4.77 -11.86
C LEU A 202 -8.92 3.64 -12.88
N SER A 203 -7.85 2.88 -13.08
CA SER A 203 -7.82 1.74 -14.01
C SER A 203 -7.37 0.46 -13.30
N ILE A 204 -8.03 -0.67 -13.59
CA ILE A 204 -7.73 -1.98 -13.01
C ILE A 204 -7.35 -2.96 -14.12
N GLY A 205 -6.14 -3.53 -14.07
CA GLY A 205 -5.62 -4.45 -15.09
C GLY A 205 -6.23 -5.85 -15.05
N ASN A 206 -6.20 -6.57 -16.18
CA ASN A 206 -6.90 -7.85 -16.41
C ASN A 206 -6.70 -8.97 -15.38
N SER A 207 -5.62 -8.94 -14.60
CA SER A 207 -5.27 -9.97 -13.62
C SER A 207 -5.24 -9.45 -12.18
N ALA A 208 -5.62 -8.19 -11.96
CA ALA A 208 -5.55 -7.55 -10.65
C ALA A 208 -6.84 -7.77 -9.85
N THR A 209 -6.68 -7.89 -8.53
CA THR A 209 -7.79 -7.85 -7.57
C THR A 209 -7.76 -6.53 -6.81
N LEU A 210 -8.85 -5.78 -6.83
CA LEU A 210 -9.07 -4.59 -6.02
C LEU A 210 -10.22 -4.81 -5.05
N ILE A 211 -9.93 -4.68 -3.77
CA ILE A 211 -10.92 -4.72 -2.69
C ILE A 211 -10.94 -3.36 -2.01
N ALA A 212 -12.10 -2.72 -1.93
CA ALA A 212 -12.22 -1.38 -1.36
C ALA A 212 -13.42 -1.26 -0.43
N LYS A 213 -13.24 -0.59 0.71
CA LYS A 213 -14.28 -0.25 1.67
C LYS A 213 -14.03 1.13 2.25
N GLY A 214 -15.06 1.96 2.32
CA GLY A 214 -14.97 3.29 2.93
C GLY A 214 -16.33 3.78 3.42
N LYS A 215 -16.37 4.35 4.63
CA LYS A 215 -17.60 4.88 5.24
C LYS A 215 -18.23 6.01 4.42
N ALA A 216 -17.42 6.82 3.74
CA ALA A 216 -17.88 7.89 2.85
C ALA A 216 -18.07 7.44 1.38
N GLY A 217 -17.78 6.17 1.09
CA GLY A 217 -17.75 5.60 -0.25
C GLY A 217 -16.52 4.72 -0.45
N SER A 218 -16.71 3.52 -0.97
CA SER A 218 -15.62 2.55 -1.18
C SER A 218 -14.69 2.98 -2.30
N ILE A 219 -15.26 3.35 -3.45
CA ILE A 219 -14.57 3.98 -4.57
C ILE A 219 -15.47 5.12 -5.04
N ALA A 220 -15.09 6.37 -4.76
CA ALA A 220 -15.90 7.54 -5.10
C ALA A 220 -15.01 8.76 -5.31
N LYS A 221 -15.59 9.83 -5.88
CA LYS A 221 -14.83 11.00 -6.33
C LYS A 221 -13.75 10.60 -7.34
N VAL A 222 -14.17 9.78 -8.31
CA VAL A 222 -13.36 9.28 -9.42
C VAL A 222 -14.08 9.64 -10.71
N ASN A 223 -13.49 10.49 -11.55
CA ASN A 223 -14.16 11.00 -12.73
C ASN A 223 -14.27 9.94 -13.82
N ASN A 224 -13.18 9.20 -14.05
CA ASN A 224 -13.06 8.18 -15.08
C ASN A 224 -12.65 6.85 -14.45
N PHE A 225 -13.35 5.78 -14.82
CA PHE A 225 -13.05 4.43 -14.36
C PHE A 225 -12.95 3.48 -15.55
N SER A 226 -11.94 2.62 -15.53
CA SER A 226 -11.83 1.51 -16.47
C SER A 226 -11.37 0.26 -15.75
N MET A 227 -11.75 -0.89 -16.29
CA MET A 227 -11.30 -2.18 -15.80
C MET A 227 -11.11 -3.13 -16.98
N GLY A 228 -10.19 -4.08 -16.82
CA GLY A 228 -9.95 -5.14 -17.79
C GLY A 228 -11.21 -5.91 -18.15
N SER A 229 -11.34 -6.36 -19.40
CA SER A 229 -12.53 -7.05 -19.89
C SER A 229 -12.81 -8.40 -19.21
N SER A 230 -11.78 -9.00 -18.60
CA SER A 230 -11.89 -10.22 -17.79
C SER A 230 -12.43 -9.97 -16.37
N LEU A 231 -12.52 -8.72 -15.94
CA LEU A 231 -12.90 -8.35 -14.58
C LEU A 231 -14.41 -8.13 -14.44
N LYS A 232 -14.91 -8.34 -13.23
CA LYS A 232 -16.26 -7.92 -12.82
C LYS A 232 -16.27 -7.48 -11.36
N PHE A 233 -17.31 -6.74 -10.99
CA PHE A 233 -17.61 -6.55 -9.58
C PHE A 233 -18.31 -7.80 -9.02
N HIS A 234 -17.70 -8.42 -8.00
CA HIS A 234 -18.23 -9.58 -7.30
C HIS A 234 -19.06 -9.20 -6.07
N LYS A 235 -18.75 -8.06 -5.45
CA LYS A 235 -19.48 -7.56 -4.28
C LYS A 235 -19.65 -6.03 -4.33
N PRO A 236 -20.76 -5.53 -3.77
CA PRO A 236 -22.03 -6.24 -3.66
C PRO A 236 -22.57 -6.64 -5.05
N ALA A 237 -23.54 -7.54 -5.10
CA ALA A 237 -24.19 -7.89 -6.36
C ALA A 237 -24.79 -6.64 -7.03
N GLY A 238 -24.61 -6.50 -8.34
CA GLY A 238 -25.07 -5.31 -9.09
C GLY A 238 -24.22 -4.05 -8.91
N ALA A 239 -23.08 -4.14 -8.20
CA ALA A 239 -22.12 -3.05 -8.15
C ALA A 239 -21.60 -2.70 -9.55
N ARG A 240 -21.57 -1.41 -9.87
CA ARG A 240 -21.04 -0.88 -11.12
C ARG A 240 -20.53 0.54 -10.93
N PHE A 241 -19.59 0.95 -11.78
CA PHE A 241 -19.24 2.37 -11.83
C PHE A 241 -20.38 3.18 -12.45
N ASN A 242 -20.74 4.29 -11.82
CA ASN A 242 -21.76 5.22 -12.27
C ASN A 242 -21.11 6.56 -12.61
N ASN A 243 -21.04 6.88 -13.91
CA ASN A 243 -20.39 8.10 -14.41
C ASN A 243 -21.00 9.37 -13.82
N SER A 244 -22.32 9.45 -13.67
CA SER A 244 -23.00 10.63 -13.13
C SER A 244 -22.76 10.83 -11.62
N LYS A 245 -22.40 9.76 -10.91
CA LYS A 245 -22.05 9.81 -9.47
C LYS A 245 -20.55 9.84 -9.23
N HIS A 246 -19.73 9.59 -10.24
CA HIS A 246 -18.27 9.49 -10.14
C HIS A 246 -17.83 8.51 -9.04
N ALA A 247 -18.52 7.37 -8.96
CA ALA A 247 -18.39 6.39 -7.88
C ALA A 247 -18.87 5.01 -8.29
N VAL A 248 -18.46 3.99 -7.54
CA VAL A 248 -19.06 2.65 -7.60
C VAL A 248 -20.35 2.64 -6.79
N CYS A 249 -21.44 2.33 -7.46
CA CYS A 249 -22.80 2.34 -6.91
C CYS A 249 -23.47 0.97 -6.99
N ASP A 250 -24.47 0.77 -6.15
CA ASP A 250 -25.35 -0.40 -6.19
C ASP A 250 -26.31 -0.36 -7.39
N ALA A 251 -27.14 -1.40 -7.52
CA ALA A 251 -28.16 -1.51 -8.58
C ALA A 251 -29.05 -0.25 -8.69
N THR A 252 -29.41 0.36 -7.55
CA THR A 252 -30.28 1.54 -7.45
C THR A 252 -29.56 2.88 -7.67
N GLY A 253 -28.23 2.87 -7.80
CA GLY A 253 -27.44 4.08 -8.03
C GLY A 253 -26.93 4.77 -6.75
N ASN A 254 -27.08 4.14 -5.57
CA ASN A 254 -26.51 4.65 -4.34
C ASN A 254 -25.02 4.31 -4.25
N VAL A 255 -24.20 5.25 -3.77
CA VAL A 255 -22.76 5.04 -3.56
C VAL A 255 -22.55 3.95 -2.52
N ILE A 256 -21.78 2.92 -2.87
CA ILE A 256 -21.52 1.79 -1.98
C ILE A 256 -20.50 2.19 -0.91
N THR A 257 -20.84 1.95 0.35
CA THR A 257 -19.95 2.10 1.52
C THR A 257 -19.52 0.75 2.12
N ALA A 258 -20.12 -0.35 1.65
CA ALA A 258 -19.73 -1.72 1.96
C ALA A 258 -18.51 -2.17 1.13
N GLU A 259 -18.00 -3.37 1.40
CA GLU A 259 -16.90 -3.95 0.63
C GLU A 259 -17.28 -4.09 -0.85
N VAL A 260 -16.47 -3.46 -1.71
CA VAL A 260 -16.48 -3.63 -3.16
C VAL A 260 -15.32 -4.55 -3.54
N VAL A 261 -15.59 -5.55 -4.37
CA VAL A 261 -14.56 -6.43 -4.93
C VAL A 261 -14.63 -6.37 -6.45
N CYS A 262 -13.57 -5.87 -7.09
CA CYS A 262 -13.36 -5.93 -8.53
C CYS A 262 -12.18 -6.87 -8.81
N ALA A 263 -12.43 -7.98 -9.51
CA ALA A 263 -11.45 -9.03 -9.68
C ALA A 263 -11.74 -9.84 -10.96
N PRO A 264 -10.83 -10.73 -11.40
CA PRO A 264 -11.10 -11.64 -12.51
C PRO A 264 -12.41 -12.38 -12.34
N SER A 265 -13.09 -12.71 -13.43
CA SER A 265 -14.42 -13.34 -13.37
C SER A 265 -14.42 -14.69 -12.64
N ASN A 266 -13.28 -15.40 -12.65
CA ASN A 266 -13.02 -16.65 -11.95
C ASN A 266 -12.36 -16.47 -10.57
N TRP A 267 -12.27 -15.24 -10.06
CA TRP A 267 -11.68 -14.96 -8.75
C TRP A 267 -12.42 -15.71 -7.65
N VAL A 268 -11.63 -16.28 -6.74
CA VAL A 268 -12.10 -16.96 -5.53
C VAL A 268 -11.53 -16.19 -4.33
N PRO A 269 -12.36 -15.86 -3.32
CA PRO A 269 -11.88 -15.19 -2.11
C PRO A 269 -10.71 -15.93 -1.47
N SER A 270 -9.57 -15.27 -1.39
CA SER A 270 -8.30 -15.74 -0.80
C SER A 270 -8.35 -15.87 0.75
N GLY A 271 -9.51 -15.66 1.38
CA GLY A 271 -9.70 -15.69 2.84
C GLY A 271 -10.21 -17.02 3.40
N ILE A 272 -10.59 -17.95 2.53
CA ILE A 272 -10.65 -19.38 2.84
C ILE A 272 -9.62 -19.94 1.88
N GLU A 273 -8.44 -20.32 2.38
CA GLU A 273 -7.78 -21.43 1.72
C GLU A 273 -8.85 -22.49 1.64
N ALA A 274 -9.38 -22.75 0.44
CA ALA A 274 -10.02 -24.02 0.20
C ALA A 274 -8.89 -25.01 0.46
N ILE A 275 -8.78 -25.45 1.72
CA ILE A 275 -7.97 -26.56 2.10
C ILE A 275 -8.51 -27.66 1.21
N LYS A 276 -7.81 -27.92 0.10
CA LYS A 276 -7.86 -29.24 -0.49
C LYS A 276 -7.38 -30.12 0.65
N ALA A 277 -8.32 -30.75 1.33
CA ALA A 277 -8.04 -31.80 2.27
C ALA A 277 -7.55 -33.01 1.46
N ASP A 278 -6.41 -32.87 0.79
CA ASP A 278 -5.52 -34.00 0.57
C ASP A 278 -4.78 -34.16 1.91
N ILE A 279 -5.50 -34.70 2.89
CA ILE A 279 -4.86 -35.27 4.07
C ILE A 279 -4.17 -36.52 3.56
N PRO A 280 -2.82 -36.59 3.56
CA PRO A 280 -2.16 -37.89 3.40
C PRO A 280 -2.74 -38.81 4.47
N ALA A 281 -3.05 -40.06 4.13
CA ALA A 281 -3.69 -41.04 5.02
C ALA A 281 -2.97 -41.27 6.39
N THR A 282 -1.85 -40.58 6.64
CA THR A 282 -1.01 -40.63 7.83
C THR A 282 -1.32 -39.58 8.90
N ARG A 283 -2.34 -38.72 8.75
CA ARG A 283 -2.74 -37.72 9.78
C ARG A 283 -4.26 -37.65 10.03
N GLN A 284 -4.89 -38.80 10.21
CA GLN A 284 -6.24 -38.89 10.80
C GLN A 284 -6.13 -38.78 12.32
N GLY A 285 -7.05 -38.05 12.97
CA GLY A 285 -7.00 -37.81 14.41
C GLY A 285 -7.83 -36.59 14.86
N ILE A 286 -7.95 -36.45 16.19
CA ILE A 286 -8.61 -35.32 16.84
C ILE A 286 -7.55 -34.38 17.36
N TYR A 287 -7.70 -33.08 17.10
CA TYR A 287 -6.77 -32.05 17.55
C TYR A 287 -7.49 -30.91 18.25
N THR A 288 -6.79 -30.26 19.18
CA THR A 288 -7.21 -28.95 19.71
C THR A 288 -7.07 -27.86 18.65
N LEU A 289 -7.67 -26.69 18.89
CA LEU A 289 -7.47 -25.51 18.03
C LEU A 289 -6.00 -25.06 17.95
N ASP A 290 -5.21 -25.37 18.99
CA ASP A 290 -3.78 -25.08 19.05
C ASP A 290 -2.91 -26.17 18.38
N GLY A 291 -3.53 -27.20 17.81
CA GLY A 291 -2.85 -28.25 17.05
C GLY A 291 -2.30 -29.41 17.88
N ALA A 292 -2.65 -29.53 19.16
CA ALA A 292 -2.28 -30.67 19.98
C ALA A 292 -3.13 -31.90 19.62
N HIS A 293 -2.48 -33.05 19.37
CA HIS A 293 -3.16 -34.32 19.12
C HIS A 293 -3.83 -34.83 20.39
N LEU A 294 -5.06 -35.32 20.27
CA LEU A 294 -5.85 -35.90 21.34
C LEU A 294 -6.13 -37.37 21.04
N ASP A 295 -5.72 -38.24 21.96
CA ASP A 295 -6.02 -39.68 21.86
C ASP A 295 -7.45 -39.97 22.32
N GLY A 296 -8.12 -40.89 21.62
CA GLY A 296 -9.48 -41.36 21.94
C GLY A 296 -10.56 -40.86 20.97
N GLU A 297 -11.82 -41.05 21.36
CA GLU A 297 -12.97 -40.68 20.55
C GLU A 297 -13.56 -39.32 20.96
N LEU A 298 -14.07 -38.55 20.00
CA LEU A 298 -14.69 -37.24 20.23
C LEU A 298 -15.77 -37.31 21.32
N LYS A 299 -16.53 -38.41 21.38
CA LYS A 299 -17.61 -38.64 22.37
C LYS A 299 -17.12 -38.65 23.82
N ASN A 300 -15.82 -38.82 24.07
CA ASN A 300 -15.23 -38.84 25.41
C ASN A 300 -14.60 -37.50 25.83
N LEU A 301 -14.47 -36.53 24.93
CA LEU A 301 -13.86 -35.23 25.23
C LEU A 301 -14.84 -34.25 25.89
N PRO A 302 -14.39 -33.25 26.66
CA PRO A 302 -15.27 -32.18 27.16
C PRO A 302 -15.98 -31.40 26.05
N GLN A 303 -16.99 -30.59 26.38
CA GLN A 303 -17.57 -29.64 25.41
C GLN A 303 -16.50 -28.67 24.94
N GLY A 304 -16.50 -28.37 23.64
CA GLY A 304 -15.45 -27.56 23.02
C GLY A 304 -15.41 -27.65 21.50
N ILE A 305 -14.42 -26.97 20.94
CA ILE A 305 -14.16 -26.95 19.50
C ILE A 305 -12.93 -27.81 19.23
N TYR A 306 -13.09 -28.78 18.33
CA TYR A 306 -12.05 -29.72 17.94
C TYR A 306 -11.85 -29.71 16.43
N ILE A 307 -10.69 -30.15 15.98
CA ILE A 307 -10.42 -30.49 14.58
C ILE A 307 -10.40 -32.02 14.48
N VAL A 308 -11.41 -32.61 13.85
CA VAL A 308 -11.51 -34.07 13.64
C VAL A 308 -11.26 -34.34 12.17
N ASP A 309 -10.18 -35.04 11.85
CA ASP A 309 -9.78 -35.37 10.48
C ASP A 309 -9.80 -34.15 9.55
N GLY A 310 -9.23 -33.04 10.03
CA GLY A 310 -9.14 -31.77 9.31
C GLY A 310 -10.43 -30.95 9.26
N ARG A 311 -11.51 -31.36 9.94
CA ARG A 311 -12.78 -30.62 10.00
C ARG A 311 -13.05 -30.08 11.39
N LYS A 312 -13.46 -28.81 11.47
CA LYS A 312 -13.93 -28.22 12.72
C LYS A 312 -15.25 -28.88 13.16
N VAL A 313 -15.27 -29.41 14.38
CA VAL A 313 -16.45 -29.99 15.02
C VAL A 313 -16.67 -29.30 16.36
N VAL A 314 -17.93 -28.96 16.65
CA VAL A 314 -18.35 -28.41 17.94
C VAL A 314 -19.07 -29.53 18.69
N LYS A 315 -18.62 -29.82 19.90
CA LYS A 315 -19.23 -30.78 20.82
C LYS A 315 -19.77 -30.05 22.04
#